data_AF-A0A821JMT8-F1
#
_entry.id   AF-A0A821JMT8-F1
#
_cell.length_a   1.000
_cell.length_b   1.000
_cell.length_c   1.000
_cell.angle_alpha   90.00
_cell.angle_beta   90.00
_cell.angle_gamma   90.00
#
_symmetry.space_group_name_H-M   'P 1'
#
loop_
_entity.id
_entity.type
_entity.pdbx_description
1 polymer ?
#
loop_
_entity_poly.entity_id
_entity_poly.type
_entity_poly.pdbx_seq_one_letter_code
_entity_poly.pdbx_strand_id
1 'polypeptide(L)'
;MSIIRLFVASNLHIDIPTVRSQFTLSEKLTQQIFSNEFPLLGYVNLGRIKESFSDSWIMSSHLRFVSILSCRPMFIPVILAACPNLDHLQVHVICDDNTATSSSQVNHPLRRLTLWSDSNELPFDIIDKILIYTPNVEHLYLQTIYSKSLIDLAQSLINRLHNLS
;
A
#
# COMPACT_ATOMS: atom_id res chain seq x y z
N MET A 1 -17.44 2.73 -16.38
CA MET A 1 -16.44 2.41 -17.43
C MET A 1 -15.06 2.71 -16.85
N SER A 2 -14.21 1.70 -16.71
CA SER A 2 -12.84 1.89 -16.21
C SER A 2 -11.91 1.98 -17.40
N ILE A 3 -11.08 3.03 -17.45
CA ILE A 3 -10.07 3.22 -18.48
C ILE A 3 -8.75 2.76 -17.89
N ILE A 4 -8.14 1.73 -18.47
CA ILE A 4 -6.76 1.35 -18.13
C ILE A 4 -5.86 2.25 -18.97
N ARG A 5 -5.02 3.05 -18.32
CA ARG A 5 -4.01 3.85 -18.98
C ARG A 5 -2.67 3.14 -18.88
N LEU A 6 -2.09 2.86 -20.05
CA LEU A 6 -0.73 2.34 -20.17
C LEU A 6 0.13 3.50 -20.66
N PHE A 7 1.11 3.90 -19.85
CA PHE A 7 2.14 4.83 -20.29
C PHE A 7 3.42 4.06 -20.51
N VAL A 8 3.99 4.20 -21.70
CA VAL A 8 5.30 3.62 -22.05
C VAL A 8 6.26 4.81 -22.18
N ALA A 9 6.94 5.12 -21.08
CA ALA A 9 8.18 5.90 -21.11
C ALA A 9 9.36 4.92 -20.95
N SER A 10 10.51 5.36 -20.44
CA SER A 10 11.60 4.46 -20.02
C SER A 10 11.17 3.43 -18.95
N ASN A 11 10.00 3.61 -18.33
CA ASN A 11 9.30 2.64 -17.50
C ASN A 11 7.85 2.47 -17.97
N LEU A 12 7.30 1.25 -17.81
CA LEU A 12 5.89 0.95 -17.99
C LEU A 12 5.12 1.37 -16.74
N HIS A 13 4.05 2.13 -16.92
CA HIS A 13 3.14 2.53 -15.85
C HIS A 13 1.74 2.00 -16.16
N ILE A 14 1.13 1.33 -15.18
CA ILE A 14 -0.29 0.95 -15.23
C ILE A 14 -1.05 1.88 -14.29
N ASP A 15 -2.00 2.62 -14.83
CA ASP A 15 -2.89 3.47 -14.03
C ASP A 15 -4.35 3.09 -14.29
N ILE A 16 -5.00 2.59 -13.25
CA ILE A 16 -6.42 2.26 -13.20
C ILE A 16 -7.06 3.24 -12.22
N PRO A 17 -7.75 4.29 -12.71
CA PRO A 17 -8.30 5.34 -11.87
C PRO A 17 -9.21 4.77 -10.79
N THR A 18 -8.83 5.04 -9.54
CA THR A 18 -9.43 4.46 -8.33
C THR A 18 -10.61 5.27 -7.79
N VAL A 19 -10.86 6.45 -8.35
CA VAL A 19 -11.98 7.30 -7.93
C VAL A 19 -13.30 6.66 -8.39
N ARG A 20 -14.03 6.08 -7.43
CA ARG A 20 -15.40 5.52 -7.56
C ARG A 20 -15.56 4.28 -8.45
N SER A 21 -14.48 3.67 -8.95
CA SER A 21 -14.61 2.45 -9.74
C SER A 21 -14.68 1.23 -8.82
N GLN A 22 -15.78 0.45 -8.89
CA GLN A 22 -15.86 -0.89 -8.30
C GLN A 22 -14.99 -1.91 -9.07
N PHE A 23 -14.09 -1.42 -9.93
CA PHE A 23 -13.28 -2.26 -10.77
C PHE A 23 -12.32 -3.05 -9.90
N THR A 24 -12.46 -4.36 -10.01
CA THR A 24 -11.59 -5.30 -9.33
C THR A 24 -10.68 -5.90 -10.39
N LEU A 25 -9.37 -5.77 -10.19
CA LEU A 25 -8.40 -6.35 -11.11
C LEU A 25 -8.57 -7.87 -11.19
N SER A 26 -8.43 -8.44 -12.38
CA SER A 26 -8.47 -9.90 -12.54
C SER A 26 -7.31 -10.56 -11.80
N GLU A 27 -7.53 -11.76 -11.27
CA GLU A 27 -6.50 -12.58 -10.61
C GLU A 27 -5.26 -12.73 -11.45
N LYS A 28 -5.42 -13.17 -12.70
CA LYS A 28 -4.33 -13.38 -13.65
C LYS A 28 -3.47 -12.13 -13.78
N LEU A 29 -4.06 -10.99 -14.13
CA LEU A 29 -3.28 -9.75 -14.28
C LEU A 29 -2.59 -9.32 -12.97
N THR A 30 -3.26 -9.48 -11.83
CA THR A 30 -2.68 -9.19 -10.51
C THR A 30 -1.43 -10.06 -10.28
N GLN A 31 -1.55 -11.36 -10.52
CA GLN A 31 -0.45 -12.31 -10.38
C GLN A 31 0.72 -11.95 -11.30
N GLN A 32 0.46 -11.63 -12.56
CA GLN A 32 1.51 -11.26 -13.53
C GLN A 32 2.28 -10.00 -13.08
N ILE A 33 1.56 -9.01 -12.52
CA ILE A 33 2.16 -7.77 -11.99
C ILE A 33 3.09 -8.05 -10.79
N PHE A 34 2.66 -8.91 -9.87
CA PHE A 34 3.41 -9.27 -8.66
C PHE A 34 4.38 -10.46 -8.85
N SER A 35 4.54 -10.98 -10.07
CA SER A 35 5.43 -12.13 -10.39
C SER A 35 6.50 -11.80 -11.45
N ASN A 36 6.88 -10.52 -11.55
CA ASN A 36 7.95 -10.03 -12.43
C ASN A 36 7.75 -10.28 -13.93
N GLU A 37 6.53 -10.58 -14.40
CA GLU A 37 6.25 -10.82 -15.83
C GLU A 37 6.34 -9.53 -16.67
N PHE A 38 6.33 -8.37 -16.02
CA PHE A 38 6.49 -7.07 -16.66
C PHE A 38 7.80 -6.40 -16.18
N PRO A 39 8.94 -6.64 -16.85
CA PRO A 39 10.25 -6.20 -16.35
C PRO A 39 10.48 -4.68 -16.37
N LEU A 40 9.65 -3.94 -17.12
CA LEU A 40 9.69 -2.47 -17.16
C LEU A 40 8.66 -1.83 -16.23
N LEU A 41 7.83 -2.62 -15.53
CA LEU A 41 6.74 -2.12 -14.71
C LEU A 41 7.29 -1.61 -13.37
N GLY A 42 7.54 -0.30 -13.32
CA GLY A 42 8.00 0.38 -12.11
C GLY A 42 6.88 0.99 -11.28
N TYR A 43 5.74 1.28 -11.91
CA TYR A 43 4.62 1.98 -11.31
C TYR A 43 3.30 1.27 -11.59
N VAL A 44 2.53 1.02 -10.54
CA VAL A 44 1.17 0.53 -10.65
C VAL A 44 0.20 1.30 -9.76
N ASN A 45 -0.96 1.63 -10.30
CA ASN A 45 -2.14 2.02 -9.57
C ASN A 45 -3.29 1.09 -9.98
N LEU A 46 -3.67 0.17 -9.10
CA LEU A 46 -4.45 -1.01 -9.44
C LEU A 46 -5.93 -0.94 -9.03
N GLY A 47 -6.33 0.08 -8.26
CA GLY A 47 -7.66 0.11 -7.65
C GLY A 47 -7.88 -1.08 -6.73
N ARG A 48 -9.08 -1.68 -6.78
CA ARG A 48 -9.41 -2.81 -5.90
C ARG A 48 -8.70 -4.07 -6.39
N ILE A 49 -7.97 -4.71 -5.49
CA ILE A 49 -7.42 -6.05 -5.69
C ILE A 49 -8.13 -7.01 -4.75
N LYS A 50 -8.38 -8.25 -5.19
CA LYS A 50 -8.88 -9.27 -4.25
C LYS A 50 -7.68 -9.82 -3.50
N GLU A 51 -7.76 -9.74 -2.18
CA GLU A 51 -6.69 -10.16 -1.29
C GLU A 51 -6.47 -11.68 -1.32
N SER A 52 -7.49 -12.47 -1.70
CA SER A 52 -7.38 -13.92 -1.89
C SER A 52 -6.35 -14.36 -2.94
N PHE A 53 -5.81 -13.42 -3.72
CA PHE A 53 -4.83 -13.72 -4.76
C PHE A 53 -3.38 -13.70 -4.25
N SER A 54 -3.15 -13.28 -3.00
CA SER A 54 -1.80 -13.11 -2.42
C SER A 54 -0.94 -14.35 -2.44
N ASP A 55 -1.55 -15.53 -2.27
CA ASP A 55 -0.81 -16.79 -2.10
C ASP A 55 -0.08 -17.21 -3.39
N SER A 56 -0.45 -16.59 -4.51
CA SER A 56 0.14 -16.84 -5.84
C SER A 56 1.25 -15.84 -6.20
N TRP A 57 1.51 -14.84 -5.36
CA TRP A 57 2.50 -13.81 -5.63
C TRP A 57 3.89 -14.33 -5.32
N ILE A 58 4.79 -14.19 -6.27
CA ILE A 58 6.16 -14.70 -6.14
C ILE A 58 7.07 -13.56 -5.65
N MET A 59 7.38 -12.63 -6.56
CA MET A 59 8.20 -11.45 -6.29
C MET A 59 8.24 -10.59 -7.55
N SER A 60 8.20 -9.28 -7.40
CA SER A 60 8.39 -8.28 -8.45
C SER A 60 9.48 -7.31 -8.02
N SER A 61 10.67 -7.46 -8.59
CA SER A 61 11.85 -6.67 -8.21
C SER A 61 11.90 -5.31 -8.89
N HIS A 62 11.05 -5.07 -9.89
CA HIS A 62 10.99 -3.82 -10.67
C HIS A 62 10.02 -2.79 -10.12
N LEU A 63 8.97 -3.22 -9.41
CA LEU A 63 8.02 -2.29 -8.81
C LEU A 63 8.72 -1.35 -7.82
N ARG A 64 8.47 -0.06 -7.98
CA ARG A 64 8.97 1.04 -7.13
C ARG A 64 7.82 1.82 -6.50
N PHE A 65 6.67 1.85 -7.19
CA PHE A 65 5.45 2.46 -6.71
C PHE A 65 4.28 1.49 -6.86
N VAL A 66 3.49 1.33 -5.79
CA VAL A 66 2.24 0.57 -5.79
C VAL A 66 1.16 1.43 -5.13
N SER A 67 0.04 1.62 -5.85
CA SER A 67 -1.19 2.18 -5.29
C SER A 67 -2.32 1.17 -5.41
N ILE A 68 -3.02 0.95 -4.29
CA ILE A 68 -4.11 -0.01 -4.20
C ILE A 68 -5.25 0.55 -3.36
N LEU A 69 -6.41 -0.09 -3.50
CA LEU A 69 -7.56 0.10 -2.66
C LEU A 69 -7.86 -1.20 -1.90
N SER A 70 -7.77 -1.12 -0.57
CA SER A 70 -7.85 -2.25 0.37
C SER A 70 -8.88 -1.98 1.47
N CYS A 71 -9.54 -3.05 1.91
CA CYS A 71 -10.36 -3.05 3.12
C CYS A 71 -9.61 -3.62 4.33
N ARG A 72 -8.40 -4.16 4.15
CA ARG A 72 -7.64 -4.83 5.20
C ARG A 72 -6.20 -4.32 5.24
N PRO A 73 -5.84 -3.51 6.26
CA PRO A 73 -4.47 -3.04 6.46
C PRO A 73 -3.42 -4.16 6.57
N MET A 74 -3.82 -5.35 7.05
CA MET A 74 -2.98 -6.56 7.12
C MET A 74 -2.48 -7.08 5.77
N PHE A 75 -2.98 -6.53 4.66
CA PHE A 75 -2.52 -6.87 3.33
C PHE A 75 -1.18 -6.18 2.96
N ILE A 76 -0.77 -5.15 3.71
CA ILE A 76 0.46 -4.41 3.46
C ILE A 76 1.71 -5.30 3.54
N PRO A 77 1.93 -6.12 4.59
CA PRO A 77 3.05 -7.07 4.65
C PRO A 77 3.20 -7.95 3.40
N VAL A 78 2.08 -8.40 2.83
CA VAL A 78 2.07 -9.25 1.62
C VAL A 78 2.62 -8.48 0.42
N ILE A 79 2.19 -7.23 0.23
CA ILE A 79 2.69 -6.38 -0.86
C ILE A 79 4.19 -6.12 -0.69
N LEU A 80 4.62 -5.83 0.52
CA LEU A 80 6.02 -5.57 0.84
C LEU A 80 6.88 -6.82 0.56
N ALA A 81 6.42 -8.01 0.95
CA ALA A 81 7.10 -9.25 0.64
C ALA A 81 7.20 -9.51 -0.87
N ALA A 82 6.12 -9.20 -1.62
CA ALA A 82 6.10 -9.36 -3.07
C ALA A 82 6.93 -8.29 -3.81
N CYS A 83 7.21 -7.13 -3.21
CA CYS A 83 7.85 -6.00 -3.91
C CYS A 83 9.09 -5.51 -3.17
N PRO A 84 10.20 -6.28 -3.11
CA PRO A 84 11.33 -6.02 -2.21
C PRO A 84 12.05 -4.67 -2.41
N ASN A 85 11.85 -4.02 -3.55
CA ASN A 85 12.46 -2.75 -3.90
C ASN A 85 11.43 -1.59 -3.91
N LEU A 86 10.25 -1.78 -3.32
CA LEU A 86 9.20 -0.78 -3.29
C LEU A 86 9.66 0.46 -2.50
N ASP A 87 9.67 1.62 -3.15
CA ASP A 87 10.01 2.91 -2.52
C ASP A 87 8.77 3.58 -1.92
N HIS A 88 7.65 3.48 -2.62
CA HIS A 88 6.40 4.16 -2.28
C HIS A 88 5.20 3.23 -2.37
N LEU A 89 4.46 3.13 -1.26
CA LEU A 89 3.18 2.46 -1.17
C LEU A 89 2.07 3.48 -0.89
N GLN A 90 1.00 3.45 -1.69
CA GLN A 90 -0.22 4.21 -1.46
C GLN A 90 -1.40 3.27 -1.22
N VAL A 91 -2.12 3.46 -0.12
CA VAL A 91 -3.25 2.61 0.27
C VAL A 91 -4.50 3.44 0.46
N HIS A 92 -5.54 3.14 -0.34
CA HIS A 92 -6.92 3.49 -0.02
C HIS A 92 -7.46 2.54 1.02
N VAL A 93 -7.78 3.05 2.20
CA VAL A 93 -8.48 2.29 3.23
C VAL A 93 -9.97 2.56 3.11
N ILE A 94 -10.77 1.54 2.73
CA ILE A 94 -12.23 1.68 2.58
C ILE A 94 -13.00 1.23 3.83
N CYS A 95 -12.45 0.28 4.59
CA CYS A 95 -13.08 -0.28 5.77
C CYS A 95 -12.05 -0.49 6.88
N ASP A 96 -12.54 -0.42 8.11
CA ASP A 96 -11.80 -0.65 9.34
C ASP A 96 -12.03 -2.09 9.84
N ASP A 97 -11.77 -3.08 8.98
CA ASP A 97 -11.85 -4.48 9.42
C ASP A 97 -10.64 -4.78 10.31
N ASN A 98 -10.90 -4.74 11.61
CA ASN A 98 -9.94 -4.84 12.68
C ASN A 98 -9.52 -6.29 13.03
N THR A 99 -9.87 -7.26 12.18
CA THR A 99 -9.53 -8.68 12.42
C THR A 99 -8.02 -8.88 12.42
N ALA A 100 -7.46 -8.96 13.63
CA ALA A 100 -6.04 -9.11 13.86
C ALA A 100 -5.55 -10.47 13.35
N THR A 101 -4.49 -10.45 12.55
CA THR A 101 -3.61 -11.61 12.39
C THR A 101 -2.20 -11.22 12.80
N SER A 102 -1.58 -12.11 13.57
CA SER A 102 -0.17 -12.07 13.94
C SER A 102 0.67 -12.02 12.67
N SER A 103 1.28 -10.88 12.38
CA SER A 103 2.27 -10.78 11.31
C SER A 103 3.45 -9.97 11.81
N SER A 104 4.59 -10.64 11.78
CA SER A 104 5.90 -10.16 12.17
C SER A 104 6.25 -8.87 11.42
N GLN A 105 6.94 -7.96 12.09
CA GLN A 105 7.51 -6.76 11.49
C GLN A 105 8.28 -7.15 10.20
N VAL A 106 7.86 -6.60 9.06
CA VAL A 106 8.56 -6.82 7.80
C VAL A 106 9.68 -5.79 7.71
N ASN A 107 10.93 -6.25 7.73
CA ASN A 107 12.08 -5.37 7.52
C ASN A 107 12.21 -5.01 6.03
N HIS A 108 11.33 -4.12 5.57
CA HIS A 108 11.27 -3.68 4.17
C HIS A 108 11.87 -2.28 4.01
N PRO A 109 12.64 -1.96 2.93
CA PRO A 109 13.23 -0.63 2.71
C PRO A 109 12.23 0.44 2.26
N LEU A 110 10.93 0.30 2.58
CA LEU A 110 9.90 1.23 2.14
C LEU A 110 10.14 2.60 2.79
N ARG A 111 10.27 3.66 1.99
CA ARG A 111 10.55 5.02 2.49
C ARG A 111 9.32 5.91 2.53
N ARG A 112 8.36 5.69 1.62
CA ARG A 112 7.19 6.57 1.45
C ARG A 112 5.89 5.78 1.62
N LEU A 113 5.02 6.27 2.48
CA LEU A 113 3.70 5.72 2.71
C LEU A 113 2.64 6.81 2.56
N THR A 114 1.63 6.57 1.72
CA THR A 114 0.46 7.43 1.59
C THR A 114 -0.78 6.67 2.01
N LEU A 115 -1.52 7.21 2.98
CA LEU A 115 -2.81 6.68 3.42
C LEU A 115 -3.89 7.68 3.06
N TRP A 116 -4.96 7.22 2.40
CA TRP A 116 -6.13 8.05 2.13
C TRP A 116 -7.42 7.24 2.37
N SER A 117 -8.50 7.95 2.67
CA SER A 117 -9.82 7.38 2.97
C SER A 117 -10.93 8.29 2.47
N ASP A 118 -11.94 7.70 1.82
CA ASP A 118 -13.18 8.38 1.42
C ASP A 118 -14.13 8.63 2.62
N SER A 119 -13.99 7.90 3.72
CA SER A 119 -14.98 7.85 4.82
C SER A 119 -14.80 8.94 5.89
N ASN A 120 -14.12 10.04 5.56
CA ASN A 120 -13.93 11.22 6.41
C ASN A 120 -13.22 11.00 7.75
N GLU A 121 -12.68 9.82 8.06
CA GLU A 121 -11.72 9.66 9.16
C GLU A 121 -10.97 8.33 9.01
N LEU A 122 -9.67 8.33 9.28
CA LEU A 122 -8.87 7.11 9.43
C LEU A 122 -8.44 7.00 10.90
N PRO A 123 -8.93 6.01 11.66
CA PRO A 123 -8.60 5.86 13.06
C PRO A 123 -7.09 5.71 13.31
N PHE A 124 -6.61 6.30 14.41
CA PHE A 124 -5.19 6.29 14.76
C PHE A 124 -4.65 4.87 14.99
N ASP A 125 -5.43 3.97 15.59
CA ASP A 125 -5.04 2.58 15.80
C ASP A 125 -4.78 1.84 14.48
N ILE A 126 -5.48 2.20 13.41
CA ILE A 126 -5.21 1.68 12.07
C ILE A 126 -3.92 2.22 11.49
N ILE A 127 -3.70 3.53 11.62
CA ILE A 127 -2.43 4.14 11.20
C ILE A 127 -1.26 3.50 11.97
N ASP A 128 -1.39 3.36 13.28
CA ASP A 128 -0.36 2.78 14.14
C ASP A 128 -0.07 1.32 13.79
N LYS A 129 -1.10 0.51 13.50
CA LYS A 129 -0.94 -0.86 12.98
C LYS A 129 -0.20 -0.89 11.64
N ILE A 130 -0.54 -0.02 10.70
CA ILE A 130 0.14 0.05 9.39
C ILE A 130 1.62 0.41 9.57
N LEU A 131 1.92 1.31 10.49
CA LEU A 131 3.29 1.74 10.79
C LEU A 131 4.13 0.62 11.42
N ILE A 132 3.53 -0.37 12.10
CA ILE A 132 4.25 -1.57 12.56
C ILE A 132 4.80 -2.37 11.37
N TYR A 133 4.07 -2.44 10.26
CA TYR A 133 4.51 -3.15 9.06
C TYR A 133 5.53 -2.39 8.23
N THR A 134 5.66 -1.08 8.47
CA THR A 134 6.45 -0.16 7.64
C THR A 134 7.45 0.62 8.50
N PRO A 135 8.33 -0.07 9.25
CA PRO A 135 9.18 0.57 10.24
C PRO A 135 10.19 1.57 9.64
N ASN A 136 10.59 1.39 8.38
CA ASN A 136 11.62 2.21 7.74
C ASN A 136 11.06 3.44 6.99
N VAL A 137 9.78 3.78 7.18
CA VAL A 137 9.15 4.91 6.49
C VAL A 137 9.74 6.24 6.96
N GLU A 138 10.24 7.02 6.00
CA GLU A 138 10.80 8.37 6.19
C GLU A 138 9.75 9.45 5.91
N HIS A 139 8.78 9.16 5.03
CA HIS A 139 7.74 10.10 4.63
C HIS A 139 6.35 9.48 4.74
N LEU A 140 5.54 10.01 5.66
CA LEU A 140 4.14 9.66 5.83
C LEU A 140 3.24 10.77 5.29
N TYR A 141 2.37 10.42 4.33
CA TYR A 141 1.36 11.31 3.79
C TYR A 141 -0.03 10.83 4.21
N LEU A 142 -0.78 11.69 4.90
CA LEU A 142 -2.15 11.42 5.32
C LEU A 142 -3.11 12.29 4.50
N GLN A 143 -3.89 11.65 3.65
CA GLN A 143 -4.97 12.28 2.87
C GLN A 143 -6.31 11.82 3.44
N THR A 144 -6.53 12.18 4.69
CA THR A 144 -7.72 11.83 5.47
C THR A 144 -7.95 12.94 6.49
N ILE A 145 -9.18 13.10 6.95
CA ILE A 145 -9.43 13.89 8.15
C ILE A 145 -8.92 13.07 9.34
N TYR A 146 -8.26 13.75 10.28
CA TYR A 146 -7.70 13.16 11.48
C TYR A 146 -8.30 13.89 12.69
N SER A 147 -9.04 13.17 13.53
CA SER A 147 -9.79 13.79 14.64
C SER A 147 -8.95 14.02 15.90
N LYS A 148 -7.80 13.33 16.02
CA LYS A 148 -6.91 13.45 17.18
C LYS A 148 -5.91 14.58 17.01
N SER A 149 -5.23 14.91 18.11
CA SER A 149 -4.16 15.91 18.10
C SER A 149 -3.02 15.44 17.19
N LEU A 150 -2.59 16.31 16.26
CA LEU A 150 -1.36 16.10 15.47
C LEU A 150 -0.15 15.80 16.36
N ILE A 151 -0.15 16.31 17.60
CA ILE A 151 0.89 16.07 18.60
C ILE A 151 0.94 14.59 18.99
N ASP A 152 -0.20 13.93 19.20
CA ASP A 152 -0.23 12.50 19.58
C ASP A 152 0.30 11.61 18.46
N LEU A 153 -0.06 11.94 17.21
CA LEU A 153 0.48 11.28 16.01
C LEU A 153 1.99 11.48 15.92
N ALA A 154 2.46 12.73 16.04
CA ALA A 154 3.87 13.06 15.99
C ALA A 154 4.65 12.36 17.10
N GLN A 155 4.11 12.30 18.32
CA GLN A 155 4.75 11.64 19.46
C GLN A 155 4.90 10.12 19.20
N SER A 156 3.88 9.46 18.64
CA SER A 156 3.98 8.05 18.25
C SER A 156 5.05 7.82 17.18
N LEU A 157 5.10 8.68 16.17
CA LEU A 157 6.11 8.62 15.10
C LEU A 157 7.53 8.86 15.64
N ILE A 158 7.71 9.86 16.49
CA ILE A 158 9.00 10.20 17.12
C ILE A 158 9.49 9.05 18.01
N ASN A 159 8.62 8.50 18.86
CA ASN A 159 8.99 7.37 19.71
C ASN A 159 9.43 6.15 18.89
N ARG A 160 8.82 5.93 17.72
CA ARG A 160 9.22 4.85 16.80
C ARG A 160 10.56 5.13 16.13
N LEU A 161 10.80 6.36 15.68
CA LEU A 161 12.09 6.77 15.11
C LEU A 161 13.24 6.62 16.11
N HIS A 162 13.02 6.96 17.38
CA HIS A 162 14.00 6.76 18.45
C HIS A 162 14.32 5.29 18.75
N ASN A 163 13.39 4.36 18.45
CA ASN A 163 13.63 2.93 18.61
C ASN A 163 14.36 2.30 17.40
N LEU A 164 14.54 3.06 16.31
CA LEU A 164 15.23 2.63 15.08
C LEU A 164 16.66 3.20 14.98
N SER A 165 16.99 4.21 15.78
CA SER A 165 18.33 4.83 15.90
C SER A 165 19.21 4.15 16.93
#